data_AF-A0A376U5R7-F1
#
_entry.id   AF-A0A376U5R7-F1
#
_cell.length_a   1.000
_cell.length_b   1.000
_cell.length_c   1.000
_cell.angle_alpha   90.00
_cell.angle_beta   90.00
_cell.angle_gamma   90.00
#
_symmetry.space_group_name_H-M   'P 1'
#
loop_
_entity.id
_entity.type
_entity.pdbx_description
1 polymer ?
#
loop_
_entity_poly.entity_id
_entity_poly.type
_entity_poly.pdbx_seq_one_letter_code
_entity_poly.pdbx_strand_id
1 'polypeptide(L)'
;MTLLASLRDWLKAQQLDAVLLSSRQNKQPHLGISTGSGYVVISRESAHILVDSRYYVEVEARAQGYQLHLLDATNTLTTIVNQSLPMSSCKRSVLKASR
;
A
#
# COMPACT_ATOMS: atom_id res chain seq x y z
N MET A 1 -19.13 -3.31 5.81
CA MET A 1 -18.23 -2.86 4.74
C MET A 1 -16.79 -3.03 5.20
N THR A 2 -15.87 -3.45 4.32
CA THR A 2 -14.45 -3.65 4.67
C THR A 2 -13.63 -2.40 4.34
N LEU A 3 -12.49 -2.20 5.02
CA LEU A 3 -11.59 -1.06 4.81
C LEU A 3 -11.18 -0.95 3.33
N LEU A 4 -10.78 -2.06 2.71
CA LEU A 4 -10.39 -2.12 1.30
C LEU A 4 -11.52 -1.74 0.34
N ALA A 5 -12.77 -2.11 0.64
CA ALA A 5 -13.92 -1.74 -0.20
C ALA A 5 -14.12 -0.22 -0.21
N SER A 6 -14.10 0.40 0.97
CA SER A 6 -14.26 1.86 1.10
C SER A 6 -13.14 2.63 0.38
N LEU A 7 -11.90 2.11 0.47
CA LEU A 7 -10.73 2.71 -0.18
C LEU A 7 -10.80 2.58 -1.70
N ARG A 8 -11.31 1.45 -2.22
CA ARG A 8 -11.53 1.24 -3.65
C ARG A 8 -12.64 2.12 -4.21
N ASP A 9 -13.72 2.33 -3.47
CA ASP A 9 -14.78 3.25 -3.87
C ASP A 9 -14.28 4.70 -3.90
N TRP A 10 -13.46 5.08 -2.91
CA TRP A 10 -12.79 6.37 -2.90
C TRP A 10 -11.82 6.56 -4.09
N LEU A 11 -11.04 5.53 -4.45
CA LEU A 11 -10.19 5.55 -5.65
C LEU A 11 -11.00 5.79 -6.93
N LYS A 12 -12.16 5.14 -7.07
CA LYS A 12 -13.07 5.35 -8.21
C LYS A 12 -13.60 6.79 -8.25
N ALA A 13 -14.04 7.32 -7.10
CA ALA A 13 -14.55 8.69 -7.00
C ALA A 13 -13.50 9.74 -7.38
N GLN A 14 -12.23 9.49 -7.07
CA GLN A 14 -11.11 10.37 -7.39
C GLN A 14 -10.51 10.14 -8.79
N GLN A 15 -11.04 9.20 -9.57
CA GLN A 15 -10.48 8.79 -10.86
C GLN A 15 -8.99 8.38 -10.75
N LEU A 16 -8.64 7.70 -9.66
CA LEU A 16 -7.31 7.15 -9.41
C LEU A 16 -7.29 5.65 -9.67
N ASP A 17 -6.16 5.15 -10.15
CA ASP A 17 -5.94 3.71 -10.39
C ASP A 17 -5.32 3.03 -9.18
N ALA A 18 -4.47 3.75 -8.47
CA ALA A 18 -3.85 3.29 -7.24
C ALA A 18 -3.51 4.45 -6.30
N VAL A 19 -3.28 4.11 -5.04
CA VAL A 19 -2.75 5.00 -4.01
C VAL A 19 -1.57 4.34 -3.31
N LEU A 20 -0.53 5.15 -3.07
CA LEU A 20 0.63 4.78 -2.26
C LEU A 20 0.52 5.46 -0.90
N LEU A 21 0.38 4.68 0.16
CA LEU A 21 0.34 5.15 1.54
C LEU A 21 1.73 5.02 2.17
N SER A 22 2.31 6.16 2.54
CA SER A 22 3.60 6.24 3.22
C SER A 22 3.49 6.76 4.66
N SER A 23 2.40 7.44 5.01
CA SER A 23 2.22 8.01 6.35
C SER A 23 1.88 6.93 7.38
N ARG A 24 2.42 7.07 8.60
CA ARG A 24 2.16 6.17 9.74
C ARG A 24 0.68 5.92 9.97
N GLN A 25 -0.08 7.02 10.06
CA GLN A 25 -1.50 7.01 10.39
C GLN A 25 -2.32 6.27 9.32
N ASN A 26 -2.01 6.45 8.04
CA ASN A 26 -2.76 5.79 6.97
C ASN A 26 -2.37 4.33 6.82
N LYS A 27 -1.13 3.94 7.21
CA LYS A 27 -0.67 2.54 7.14
C LYS A 27 -1.15 1.69 8.32
N GLN A 28 -1.33 2.28 9.50
CA GLN A 28 -1.69 1.55 10.72
C GLN A 28 -2.93 0.64 10.57
N PRO A 29 -4.02 1.07 9.90
CA PRO A 29 -5.18 0.20 9.66
C PRO A 29 -4.89 -1.02 8.77
N HIS A 30 -3.83 -0.99 7.96
CA HIS A 30 -3.45 -2.06 7.04
C HIS A 30 -2.37 -2.97 7.63
N LEU A 31 -1.41 -2.40 8.37
CA LEU A 31 -0.28 -3.14 8.94
C LEU A 31 -0.59 -3.70 10.34
N GLY A 32 -1.56 -3.13 11.05
CA GLY A 32 -1.81 -3.42 12.47
C GLY A 32 -0.73 -2.85 13.41
N ILE A 33 0.28 -2.17 12.88
CA ILE A 33 1.38 -1.54 13.61
C ILE A 33 1.60 -0.10 13.15
N SER A 34 2.01 0.78 14.07
CA SER A 34 2.34 2.17 13.75
C SER A 34 3.83 2.27 13.42
N THR A 35 4.18 2.12 12.14
CA THR A 35 5.57 2.18 11.66
C THR A 35 5.80 3.28 10.62
N GLY A 36 6.91 4.01 10.79
CA GLY A 36 7.39 4.97 9.79
C GLY A 36 7.87 4.29 8.52
N SER A 37 8.44 3.10 8.65
CA SER A 37 8.96 2.28 7.54
C SER A 37 7.85 1.51 6.82
N GLY A 38 8.16 1.02 5.63
CA GLY A 38 7.21 0.30 4.78
C GLY A 38 6.18 1.17 4.08
N TYR A 39 5.47 0.56 3.14
CA TYR A 39 4.51 1.19 2.26
C TYR A 39 3.31 0.29 2.06
N VAL A 40 2.16 0.89 1.77
CA VAL A 40 0.96 0.14 1.35
C VAL A 40 0.53 0.70 0.01
N VAL A 41 0.35 -0.19 -0.97
CA VAL A 41 -0.11 0.16 -2.31
C VAL A 41 -1.46 -0.48 -2.51
N ILE A 42 -2.48 0.32 -2.81
CA ILE A 42 -3.83 -0.20 -3.04
C ILE A 42 -4.24 0.24 -4.43
N SER A 43 -4.57 -0.73 -5.28
CA SER A 43 -5.17 -0.51 -6.58
C SER A 43 -6.65 -0.89 -6.54
N ARG A 44 -7.34 -0.71 -7.66
CA ARG A 44 -8.75 -1.12 -7.81
C ARG A 44 -8.94 -2.63 -7.62
N GLU A 45 -7.94 -3.43 -7.94
CA GLU A 45 -8.03 -4.89 -8.02
C GLU A 45 -7.13 -5.59 -7.00
N SER A 46 -5.97 -5.00 -6.71
CA SER A 46 -4.94 -5.58 -5.86
C SER A 46 -4.62 -4.69 -4.66
N ALA A 47 -4.06 -5.29 -3.62
CA ALA A 47 -3.52 -4.58 -2.46
C ALA A 47 -2.19 -5.21 -2.08
N HIS A 48 -1.18 -4.37 -1.88
CA HIS A 48 0.19 -4.79 -1.62
C HIS A 48 0.70 -4.10 -0.36
N ILE A 49 1.39 -4.87 0.49
CA ILE A 49 2.10 -4.35 1.64
C ILE A 49 3.58 -4.59 1.40
N LEU A 50 4.38 -3.53 1.55
CA LEU A 50 5.83 -3.58 1.42
C LEU A 50 6.43 -3.25 2.77
N VAL A 51 7.13 -4.21 3.38
CA VAL A 51 7.76 -4.03 4.70
C VAL A 51 9.14 -4.66 4.70
N ASP A 52 10.04 -4.09 5.50
CA ASP A 52 11.34 -4.71 5.73
C ASP A 52 11.24 -5.92 6.69
N SER A 53 12.31 -6.70 6.76
CA SER A 53 12.36 -7.98 7.51
C SER A 53 12.00 -7.85 8.99
N ARG A 54 12.15 -6.66 9.60
CA ARG A 54 11.83 -6.44 11.02
C ARG A 54 10.34 -6.60 11.30
N TYR A 55 9.49 -6.33 10.32
CA TYR A 55 8.03 -6.35 10.46
C TYR A 55 7.36 -7.44 9.64
N TYR A 56 8.10 -8.13 8.76
CA TYR A 56 7.55 -9.08 7.81
C TYR A 56 6.72 -10.19 8.48
N VAL A 57 7.30 -10.87 9.47
CA VAL A 57 6.65 -12.00 10.17
C VAL A 57 5.39 -11.56 10.93
N GLU A 58 5.45 -10.40 11.59
CA GLU A 58 4.30 -9.89 12.34
C GLU A 58 3.15 -9.50 11.40
N VAL A 59 3.48 -8.88 10.26
CA VAL A 59 2.50 -8.39 9.30
C VAL A 59 1.90 -9.53 8.48
N GLU A 60 2.67 -10.56 8.15
CA GLU A 60 2.22 -11.73 7.40
C GLU A 60 0.99 -12.41 8.03
N ALA A 61 0.99 -12.56 9.35
CA ALA A 61 -0.13 -13.14 10.09
C ALA A 61 -1.43 -12.31 10.01
N ARG A 62 -1.33 -11.01 9.67
CA ARG A 62 -2.43 -10.05 9.66
C ARG A 62 -2.81 -9.58 8.25
N ALA A 63 -1.97 -9.83 7.26
CA ALA A 63 -2.08 -9.35 5.88
C ALA A 63 -3.14 -10.09 5.04
N GLN A 64 -4.28 -10.49 5.62
CA GLN A 64 -5.33 -11.19 4.88
C GLN A 64 -5.92 -10.29 3.79
N GLY A 65 -5.82 -10.75 2.54
CA GLY A 65 -6.27 -9.98 1.37
C GLY A 65 -5.25 -8.98 0.84
N TYR A 66 -4.00 -9.01 1.33
CA TYR A 66 -2.87 -8.26 0.79
C TYR A 66 -1.80 -9.22 0.26
N GLN A 67 -1.10 -8.80 -0.78
CA GLN A 67 0.16 -9.41 -1.18
C GLN A 67 1.29 -8.77 -0.40
N LEU A 68 2.01 -9.56 0.39
CA LEU A 68 3.14 -9.09 1.17
C LEU A 68 4.43 -9.15 0.34
N HIS A 69 5.22 -8.08 0.40
CA HIS A 69 6.49 -7.94 -0.30
C HIS A 69 7.57 -7.54 0.70
N LEU A 70 8.69 -8.26 0.67
CA LEU A 70 9.86 -7.93 1.47
C LEU A 70 10.62 -6.77 0.82
N LEU A 71 10.88 -5.71 1.58
CA LEU A 71 11.79 -4.65 1.18
C LEU A 71 13.22 -5.05 1.52
N ASP A 72 14.04 -5.18 0.48
CA ASP A 72 15.47 -5.46 0.58
C ASP A 72 16.25 -4.63 -0.48
N ALA A 73 17.55 -4.89 -0.62
CA ALA A 73 18.41 -4.16 -1.57
C ALA A 73 18.03 -4.39 -3.05
N THR A 74 17.39 -5.52 -3.36
CA THR A 74 16.97 -5.94 -4.71
C THR A 74 15.52 -5.53 -4.97
N ASN A 75 14.65 -5.74 -3.98
CA ASN A 75 13.21 -5.50 -4.02
C ASN A 75 12.90 -4.14 -3.40
N THR A 76 13.22 -3.08 -4.15
CA THR A 76 12.91 -1.71 -3.74
C THR A 76 11.44 -1.36 -3.96
N LEU A 77 10.96 -0.31 -3.27
CA LEU A 77 9.62 0.26 -3.50
C LEU A 77 9.34 0.49 -4.99
N THR A 78 10.29 1.11 -5.70
CA THR A 78 10.15 1.42 -7.12
C THR A 78 10.03 0.17 -7.97
N THR A 79 10.82 -0.86 -7.67
CA THR A 79 10.77 -2.14 -8.40
C THR A 79 9.38 -2.79 -8.24
N ILE A 80 8.91 -2.91 -6.99
CA ILE A 80 7.64 -3.57 -6.69
C ILE A 80 6.45 -2.78 -7.25
N VAL A 81 6.44 -1.45 -7.07
CA VAL A 81 5.36 -0.59 -7.61
C VAL A 81 5.29 -0.71 -9.13
N ASN A 82 6.42 -0.61 -9.83
CA ASN A 82 6.46 -0.69 -11.30
C ASN A 82 6.07 -2.07 -11.84
N GLN A 83 6.28 -3.14 -11.08
CA GLN A 83 5.81 -4.49 -11.43
C GLN A 83 4.31 -4.65 -11.15
N SER A 84 3.81 -4.05 -10.07
CA SER A 84 2.42 -4.20 -9.61
C SER A 84 1.41 -3.33 -10.36
N LEU A 85 1.86 -2.26 -11.01
CA LEU A 85 1.00 -1.32 -11.73
C LEU A 85 1.46 -1.18 -13.18
N PRO A 86 0.58 -1.39 -14.18
CA PRO A 86 0.94 -1.13 -15.57
C PRO A 86 1.29 0.35 -15.75
N MET A 87 2.49 0.60 -16.27
CA MET A 87 3.12 1.93 -16.44
C MET A 87 2.28 2.96 -17.21
N SER A 88 1.22 2.53 -17.91
CA SER A 88 0.43 3.37 -18.81
C SER A 88 -0.67 4.21 -18.13
N SER A 89 -0.97 4.04 -16.83
CA SER A 89 -2.15 4.67 -16.21
C SER A 89 -1.88 5.56 -14.97
N CYS A 90 -0.67 5.61 -14.42
CA CYS A 90 -0.46 6.25 -13.12
C CYS A 90 -0.48 7.79 -13.16
N LYS A 91 -1.63 8.40 -12.82
CA LYS A 91 -1.67 9.78 -12.30
C LYS A 91 -1.13 9.81 -10.87
N ARG A 92 0.01 10.48 -10.66
CA ARG A 92 0.61 10.66 -9.33
C ARG A 92 -0.20 11.70 -8.52
N SER A 93 -1.07 11.24 -7.62
CA SER A 93 -1.71 12.09 -6.61
C SER A 93 -1.11 11.81 -5.24
N VAL A 94 -0.45 12.81 -4.65
CA VAL A 94 0.10 12.71 -3.29
C VAL A 94 -0.98 13.19 -2.32
N LEU A 95 -1.68 12.26 -1.66
CA LEU A 95 -2.53 12.62 -0.53
C LEU A 95 -1.67 12.92 0.69
N LYS A 96 -1.45 14.22 0.89
CA LYS A 96 -1.04 14.77 2.18
C LYS A 96 -2.23 14.60 3.12
N ALA A 97 -2.09 13.77 4.15
CA ALA A 97 -3.04 13.78 5.26
C ALA A 97 -3.03 15.19 5.87
N SER A 98 -4.16 15.89 5.79
CA SER A 98 -4.35 17.17 6.46
C SER A 98 -4.17 16.99 7.97
N ARG A 99 -3.50 17.97 8.58
CA ARG A 99 -3.11 18.00 10.00
C ARG A 99 -4.30 17.84 10.94
#